data_AF-N1QL68-F1
#
_entry.id   AF-N1QL68-F1
#
_cell.length_a   1.000
_cell.length_b   1.000
_cell.length_c   1.000
_cell.angle_alpha   90.00
_cell.angle_beta   90.00
_cell.angle_gamma   90.00
#
_symmetry.space_group_name_H-M   'P 1'
#
loop_
_entity.id
_entity.type
_entity.pdbx_description
1 polymer ?
#
loop_
_entity_poly.entity_id
_entity_poly.type
_entity_poly.pdbx_seq_one_letter_code
_entity_poly.pdbx_strand_id
1 'polypeptide(L)'
;MPPNPSPRNPHHPARATTSSSTSPTNHADPSPNPTPITTSSPSNSYSSPPPQPPTPHPTHLESHLIHLTTDLVTACNNRFWNPSSYPWNTLDQKNFSLGKTYSTLSSDLNFSEFLQNFQKLYASLPEYFIRIREIHASVNEKTGKAVVFLNMENVNFSPGGVLRYSVGKVEFEGRGEGRWVCVRYSSLPIGEGVEGG
;
A
#
# COMPACT_ATOMS: atom_id res chain seq x y z
N MET A 1 1.15 34.19 -41.36
CA MET A 1 0.65 33.19 -40.40
C MET A 1 -0.56 32.50 -41.02
N PRO A 2 -0.48 31.22 -41.42
CA PRO A 2 -1.67 30.47 -41.80
C PRO A 2 -2.33 29.86 -40.55
N PRO A 3 -3.67 29.89 -40.41
CA PRO A 3 -4.37 29.19 -39.33
C PRO A 3 -4.48 27.70 -39.66
N ASN A 4 -4.10 26.84 -38.72
CA ASN A 4 -4.22 25.40 -38.84
C ASN A 4 -5.60 24.95 -38.29
N PRO A 5 -6.46 24.30 -39.09
CA PRO A 5 -7.80 23.91 -38.68
C PRO A 5 -7.83 22.65 -37.80
N SER A 6 -8.64 22.70 -36.74
CA SER A 6 -8.96 21.57 -35.85
C SER A 6 -9.76 20.48 -36.58
N PRO A 7 -9.48 19.19 -36.34
CA PRO A 7 -10.40 18.12 -36.71
C PRO A 7 -11.19 17.54 -35.52
N ARG A 8 -12.50 17.75 -35.65
CA ARG A 8 -13.68 16.94 -35.27
C ARG A 8 -13.50 15.69 -34.40
N ASN A 9 -14.26 15.74 -33.31
CA ASN A 9 -14.72 14.65 -32.45
C ASN A 9 -15.74 13.74 -33.19
N PRO A 10 -15.60 12.41 -33.20
CA PRO A 10 -16.67 11.51 -33.58
C PRO A 10 -17.40 10.94 -32.35
N HIS A 11 -18.68 11.28 -32.28
CA HIS A 11 -19.72 10.60 -31.51
C HIS A 11 -19.68 9.09 -31.74
N HIS A 12 -19.78 8.30 -30.66
CA HIS A 12 -20.34 6.95 -30.73
C HIS A 12 -21.37 6.71 -29.61
N PRO A 13 -22.41 5.90 -29.90
CA PRO A 13 -23.69 5.93 -29.21
C PRO A 13 -23.77 5.05 -27.97
N ALA A 14 -24.72 5.43 -27.12
CA ALA A 14 -25.22 4.70 -25.96
C ALA A 14 -25.71 3.30 -26.32
N ARG A 15 -25.38 2.31 -25.48
CA ARG A 15 -25.98 0.98 -25.51
C ARG A 15 -26.72 0.72 -24.20
N ALA A 16 -28.01 0.41 -24.37
CA ALA A 16 -28.98 0.21 -23.31
C ALA A 16 -28.92 -1.20 -22.69
N THR A 17 -29.26 -1.23 -21.40
CA THR A 17 -30.01 -2.24 -20.62
C THR A 17 -30.07 -3.69 -21.10
N THR A 18 -29.72 -4.60 -20.18
CA THR A 18 -30.58 -5.76 -19.85
C THR A 18 -30.36 -6.16 -18.39
N SER A 19 -31.41 -5.97 -17.59
CA SER A 19 -31.58 -6.51 -16.24
C SER A 19 -32.05 -7.96 -16.34
N SER A 20 -31.42 -8.87 -15.60
CA SER A 20 -31.94 -10.22 -15.39
C SER A 20 -31.97 -10.52 -13.90
N SER A 21 -33.18 -10.41 -13.36
CA SER A 21 -33.56 -10.89 -12.03
C SER A 21 -33.91 -12.37 -12.14
N THR A 22 -33.29 -13.20 -11.32
CA THR A 22 -33.74 -14.56 -11.06
C THR A 22 -33.56 -14.86 -9.57
N SER A 23 -34.67 -14.79 -8.84
CA SER A 23 -34.86 -15.44 -7.55
C SER A 23 -35.23 -16.91 -7.79
N PRO A 24 -34.68 -17.83 -6.98
CA PRO A 24 -35.45 -19.00 -6.54
C PRO A 24 -35.34 -19.17 -5.01
N THR A 25 -36.46 -19.16 -4.30
CA THR A 25 -37.26 -20.33 -3.89
C THR A 25 -36.81 -20.88 -2.54
N ASN A 26 -37.59 -20.51 -1.52
CA ASN A 26 -37.64 -21.13 -0.20
C ASN A 26 -37.91 -22.63 -0.32
N HIS A 27 -36.99 -23.46 0.17
CA HIS A 27 -37.30 -24.81 0.64
C HIS A 27 -37.06 -24.85 2.14
N ALA A 28 -38.16 -24.98 2.89
CA ALA A 28 -38.15 -25.36 4.29
C ALA A 28 -37.89 -26.86 4.38
N ASP A 29 -36.86 -27.25 5.12
CA ASP A 29 -36.56 -28.64 5.48
C ASP A 29 -36.66 -28.78 7.02
N PRO A 30 -37.35 -29.80 7.56
CA PRO A 30 -37.57 -29.94 9.00
C PRO A 30 -36.31 -30.40 9.73
N SER A 31 -36.02 -29.75 10.85
CA SER A 31 -34.94 -30.12 11.78
C SER A 31 -35.05 -31.56 12.29
N PRO A 32 -34.00 -32.39 12.17
CA PRO A 32 -33.79 -33.52 13.05
C PRO A 32 -33.11 -33.04 14.35
N ASN A 33 -33.76 -33.39 15.46
CA ASN A 33 -33.36 -33.19 16.84
C ASN A 33 -31.94 -33.75 17.14
N PRO A 34 -30.95 -32.93 17.53
CA PRO A 34 -29.64 -33.44 17.91
C PRO A 34 -29.63 -33.82 19.40
N THR A 35 -29.36 -35.10 19.66
CA THR A 35 -29.06 -35.68 20.96
C THR A 35 -27.86 -34.97 21.61
N PRO A 36 -27.88 -34.63 22.90
CA PRO A 36 -26.72 -34.05 23.58
C PRO A 36 -25.64 -35.12 23.77
N ILE A 37 -24.58 -35.06 22.96
CA ILE A 37 -23.34 -35.81 23.17
C ILE A 37 -22.49 -34.99 24.15
N THR A 38 -22.39 -35.47 25.39
CA THR A 38 -21.50 -34.91 26.40
C THR A 38 -20.05 -35.27 26.03
N THR A 39 -19.43 -34.43 25.19
CA THR A 39 -17.99 -34.50 24.91
C THR A 39 -17.24 -33.81 26.04
N SER A 40 -16.65 -34.62 26.91
CA SER A 40 -15.68 -34.20 27.92
C SER A 40 -14.50 -33.53 27.22
N SER A 41 -14.48 -32.20 27.27
CA SER A 41 -13.38 -31.39 26.76
C SER A 41 -12.13 -31.63 27.60
N PRO A 42 -10.98 -32.01 27.01
CA PRO A 42 -9.74 -32.02 27.74
C PRO A 42 -9.41 -30.59 28.17
N SER A 43 -9.30 -30.37 29.48
CA SER A 43 -8.78 -29.13 30.05
C SER A 43 -7.32 -28.96 29.63
N ASN A 44 -7.10 -28.38 28.45
CA ASN A 44 -5.78 -27.88 28.08
C ASN A 44 -5.51 -26.68 28.98
N SER A 45 -4.64 -26.90 29.96
CA SER A 45 -4.01 -25.88 30.78
C SER A 45 -3.16 -24.99 29.86
N TYR A 46 -3.79 -24.04 29.16
CA TYR A 46 -3.09 -23.00 28.43
C TYR A 46 -2.43 -22.09 29.46
N SER A 47 -1.14 -22.33 29.71
CA SER A 47 -0.28 -21.37 30.38
C SER A 47 -0.40 -20.05 29.65
N SER A 48 -0.90 -19.02 30.33
CA SER A 48 -0.98 -17.67 29.78
C SER A 48 0.39 -17.27 29.20
N PRO A 49 0.43 -16.73 27.97
CA PRO A 49 1.68 -16.23 27.42
C PRO A 49 2.27 -15.20 28.39
N PRO A 50 3.60 -15.21 28.58
CA PRO A 50 4.24 -14.25 29.47
C PRO A 50 3.88 -12.82 29.05
N PRO A 51 3.75 -11.88 30.01
CA PRO A 51 3.43 -10.49 29.70
C PRO A 51 4.43 -9.95 28.67
N GLN A 52 3.93 -9.52 27.51
CA GLN A 52 4.78 -8.84 26.55
C GLN A 52 5.26 -7.52 27.16
N PRO A 53 6.56 -7.19 27.03
CA PRO A 53 7.07 -5.90 27.48
C PRO A 53 6.34 -4.77 26.76
N PRO A 54 6.10 -3.62 27.43
CA PRO A 54 5.45 -2.48 26.82
C PRO A 54 6.23 -2.04 25.58
N THR A 55 5.53 -1.87 24.46
CA THR A 55 6.12 -1.34 23.24
C THR A 55 6.60 0.09 23.49
N PRO A 56 7.85 0.43 23.14
CA PRO A 56 8.35 1.78 23.28
C PRO A 56 7.48 2.76 22.49
N HIS A 57 7.14 3.90 23.08
CA HIS A 57 6.51 4.98 22.35
C HIS A 57 7.50 5.59 21.36
N PRO A 58 7.09 5.87 20.10
CA PRO A 58 7.96 6.49 19.13
C PRO A 58 8.38 7.88 19.60
N THR A 59 9.64 8.22 19.38
CA THR A 59 10.16 9.57 19.56
C THR A 59 9.44 10.56 18.65
N HIS A 60 9.59 11.86 18.92
CA HIS A 60 9.03 12.92 18.06
C HIS A 60 9.55 12.82 16.62
N LEU A 61 10.83 12.50 16.44
CA LEU A 61 11.43 12.36 15.11
C LEU A 61 10.92 11.11 14.38
N GLU A 62 10.80 9.97 15.07
CA GLU A 62 10.17 8.77 14.50
C GLU A 62 8.73 9.06 14.05
N SER A 63 7.96 9.75 14.90
CA SER A 63 6.59 10.16 14.59
C SER A 63 6.54 11.09 13.37
N HIS A 64 7.49 12.01 13.22
CA HIS A 64 7.58 12.88 12.04
C HIS A 64 7.84 12.08 10.75
N LEU A 65 8.79 11.14 10.77
CA LEU A 65 9.10 10.30 9.60
C LEU A 65 7.96 9.34 9.24
N ILE A 66 7.23 8.82 10.24
CA ILE A 66 6.02 8.03 10.05
C ILE A 66 4.94 8.86 9.35
N HIS A 67 4.68 10.09 9.81
CA HIS A 67 3.72 10.99 9.17
C HIS A 67 4.13 11.29 7.72
N LEU A 68 5.38 11.67 7.49
CA LEU A 68 5.87 11.98 6.16
C LEU A 68 5.69 10.81 5.18
N THR A 69 5.94 9.60 5.65
CA THR A 69 5.78 8.38 4.85
C THR A 69 4.30 8.05 4.60
N THR A 70 3.45 8.29 5.59
CA THR A 70 1.98 8.16 5.44
C THR A 70 1.44 9.15 4.40
N ASP A 71 1.96 10.37 4.39
CA ASP A 71 1.57 11.40 3.43
C ASP A 71 2.01 11.03 2.00
N LEU A 72 3.19 10.40 1.82
CA LEU A 72 3.61 9.87 0.51
C LEU A 72 2.63 8.81 -0.03
N VAL A 73 2.19 7.89 0.83
CA VAL A 73 1.17 6.89 0.46
C VAL A 73 -0.16 7.56 0.14
N THR A 74 -0.56 8.55 0.94
CA THR A 74 -1.78 9.33 0.73
C THR A 74 -1.75 10.09 -0.60
N ALA A 75 -0.62 10.70 -0.96
CA ALA A 75 -0.43 11.37 -2.25
C ALA A 75 -0.57 10.39 -3.43
N CYS A 76 0.00 9.19 -3.32
CA CYS A 76 -0.20 8.12 -4.32
C CYS A 76 -1.67 7.74 -4.47
N ASN A 77 -2.34 7.48 -3.34
CA ASN A 77 -3.75 7.11 -3.31
C ASN A 77 -4.66 8.22 -3.88
N ASN A 78 -4.32 9.48 -3.67
CA ASN A 78 -5.04 10.64 -4.19
C ASN A 78 -4.59 11.06 -5.60
N ARG A 79 -3.70 10.30 -6.25
CA ARG A 79 -3.17 10.59 -7.60
C ARG A 79 -2.54 11.98 -7.71
N PHE A 80 -1.93 12.44 -6.63
CA PHE A 80 -1.29 13.73 -6.58
C PHE A 80 0.20 13.58 -6.95
N TRP A 81 0.61 14.07 -8.12
CA TRP A 81 1.92 13.79 -8.72
C TRP A 81 2.78 15.03 -8.98
N ASN A 82 2.53 16.16 -8.31
CA ASN A 82 3.32 17.37 -8.53
C ASN A 82 4.68 17.30 -7.79
N PRO A 83 5.82 17.22 -8.49
CA PRO A 83 7.12 16.99 -7.86
C PRO A 83 7.58 18.13 -6.93
N SER A 84 7.11 19.36 -7.16
CA SER A 84 7.51 20.53 -6.37
C SER A 84 6.65 20.73 -5.11
N SER A 85 5.66 19.88 -4.89
CA SER A 85 4.69 20.01 -3.80
C SER A 85 4.91 18.98 -2.69
N TYR A 86 4.38 19.26 -1.51
CA TYR A 86 4.39 18.29 -0.41
C TYR A 86 3.51 17.08 -0.74
N PRO A 87 3.93 15.83 -0.47
CA PRO A 87 5.18 15.42 0.19
C PRO A 87 6.35 15.15 -0.77
N TRP A 88 6.17 15.25 -2.08
CA TRP A 88 7.21 14.91 -3.06
C TRP A 88 8.50 15.73 -2.93
N ASN A 89 8.38 17.00 -2.50
CA ASN A 89 9.53 17.86 -2.26
C ASN A 89 10.42 17.43 -1.08
N THR A 90 10.03 16.42 -0.30
CA THR A 90 10.86 15.84 0.77
C THR A 90 11.70 14.65 0.30
N LEU A 91 11.56 14.22 -0.96
CA LEU A 91 12.46 13.25 -1.58
C LEU A 91 13.70 13.98 -2.09
N ASP A 92 14.87 13.36 -1.94
CA ASP A 92 16.11 13.89 -2.48
C ASP A 92 16.07 13.85 -4.01
N GLN A 93 15.68 14.95 -4.62
CA GLN A 93 15.50 15.08 -6.07
C GLN A 93 16.73 14.70 -6.89
N LYS A 94 17.93 14.75 -6.30
CA LYS A 94 19.19 14.45 -6.98
C LYS A 94 19.66 13.03 -6.74
N ASN A 95 19.53 12.54 -5.50
CA ASN A 95 20.13 11.27 -5.07
C ASN A 95 19.11 10.18 -4.75
N PHE A 96 17.82 10.44 -4.91
CA PHE A 96 16.78 9.45 -4.69
C PHE A 96 16.96 8.26 -5.64
N SER A 97 16.79 7.05 -5.09
CA SER A 97 16.79 5.81 -5.86
C SER A 97 15.62 4.91 -5.50
N LEU A 98 15.03 4.29 -6.51
CA LEU A 98 14.11 3.17 -6.32
C LEU A 98 14.91 1.87 -6.17
N GLY A 99 14.84 1.22 -5.02
CA GLY A 99 15.37 -0.13 -4.86
C GLY A 99 14.48 -1.19 -5.52
N LYS A 100 14.78 -2.46 -5.26
CA LYS A 100 13.91 -3.58 -5.70
C LYS A 100 12.50 -3.37 -5.15
N THR A 101 11.51 -3.41 -6.03
CA THR A 101 10.09 -3.35 -5.67
C THR A 101 9.35 -4.58 -6.16
N TYR A 102 8.12 -4.76 -5.67
CA TYR A 102 7.24 -5.82 -6.14
C TYR A 102 6.68 -5.54 -7.54
N SER A 103 6.52 -4.25 -7.88
CA SER A 103 6.07 -3.86 -9.20
C SER A 103 7.10 -4.25 -10.26
N THR A 104 6.65 -4.49 -11.49
CA THR A 104 7.49 -4.76 -12.68
C THR A 104 8.38 -3.57 -13.07
N LEU A 105 8.54 -2.60 -12.17
CA LEU A 105 9.40 -1.45 -12.35
C LEU A 105 10.85 -1.90 -12.28
N SER A 106 11.67 -1.32 -13.15
CA SER A 106 13.11 -1.47 -13.09
C SER A 106 13.62 -1.01 -11.72
N SER A 107 14.64 -1.68 -11.20
CA SER A 107 15.40 -1.14 -10.07
C SER A 107 16.19 0.10 -10.52
N ASP A 108 16.56 0.91 -9.54
CA ASP A 108 17.47 2.05 -9.64
C ASP A 108 16.95 3.23 -10.46
N LEU A 109 15.63 3.42 -10.48
CA LEU A 109 15.01 4.63 -11.03
C LEU A 109 15.37 5.85 -10.18
N ASN A 110 15.68 6.96 -10.85
CA ASN A 110 15.78 8.26 -10.18
C ASN A 110 14.39 8.82 -9.82
N PHE A 111 14.33 9.94 -9.10
CA PHE A 111 13.06 10.51 -8.64
C PHE A 111 12.05 10.79 -9.77
N SER A 112 12.50 11.39 -10.88
CA SER A 112 11.61 11.73 -12.00
C SER A 112 11.04 10.47 -12.66
N GLU A 113 11.89 9.48 -12.89
CA GLU A 113 11.48 8.20 -13.48
C GLU A 113 10.53 7.43 -12.56
N PHE A 114 10.83 7.41 -11.25
CA PHE A 114 9.98 6.82 -10.24
C PHE A 114 8.57 7.43 -10.28
N LEU A 115 8.47 8.77 -10.23
CA LEU A 115 7.18 9.46 -10.19
C LEU A 115 6.37 9.21 -11.47
N GLN A 116 7.02 9.25 -12.65
CA GLN A 116 6.37 8.96 -13.93
C GLN A 116 5.87 7.51 -14.01
N ASN A 117 6.66 6.55 -13.53
CA ASN A 117 6.28 5.14 -13.54
C ASN A 117 5.11 4.86 -12.58
N PHE A 118 5.14 5.44 -11.38
CA PHE A 118 4.02 5.35 -10.45
C PHE A 118 2.76 6.00 -11.02
N GLN A 119 2.85 7.19 -11.61
CA GLN A 119 1.72 7.84 -12.26
C GLN A 119 1.10 6.94 -13.35
N LYS A 120 1.93 6.30 -14.20
CA LYS A 120 1.46 5.37 -15.23
C LYS A 120 0.78 4.14 -14.64
N LEU A 121 1.38 3.53 -13.60
CA LEU A 121 0.81 2.38 -12.90
C LEU A 121 -0.59 2.72 -12.36
N TYR A 122 -0.71 3.80 -11.61
CA TYR A 122 -1.96 4.24 -11.00
C TYR A 122 -3.01 4.72 -12.01
N ALA A 123 -2.59 5.22 -13.18
CA ALA A 123 -3.50 5.51 -14.29
C ALA A 123 -4.04 4.24 -14.95
N SER A 124 -3.23 3.17 -15.02
CA SER A 124 -3.63 1.87 -15.58
C SER A 124 -4.53 1.04 -14.66
N LEU A 125 -4.53 1.34 -13.36
CA LEU A 125 -5.32 0.66 -12.34
C LEU A 125 -6.10 1.68 -11.50
N PRO A 126 -7.24 2.21 -11.99
CA PRO A 126 -7.96 3.29 -11.32
C PRO A 126 -8.40 2.95 -9.89
N GLU A 127 -8.72 1.69 -9.62
CA GLU A 127 -9.16 1.19 -8.32
C GLU A 127 -8.01 0.76 -7.40
N TYR A 128 -6.75 0.82 -7.87
CA TYR A 128 -5.58 0.47 -7.07
C TYR A 128 -5.36 1.50 -5.95
N PHE A 129 -5.16 1.00 -4.72
CA PHE A 129 -4.69 1.82 -3.61
C PHE A 129 -3.86 1.00 -2.63
N ILE A 130 -3.09 1.71 -1.82
CA ILE A 130 -2.27 1.15 -0.75
C ILE A 130 -2.97 1.42 0.58
N ARG A 131 -3.11 0.38 1.41
CA ARG A 131 -3.53 0.51 2.80
C ARG A 131 -2.36 0.13 3.72
N ILE A 132 -1.94 1.06 4.56
CA ILE A 132 -0.92 0.81 5.59
C ILE A 132 -1.57 0.01 6.73
N ARG A 133 -0.96 -1.12 7.09
CA ARG A 133 -1.37 -1.97 8.21
C ARG A 133 -0.58 -1.68 9.46
N GLU A 134 0.71 -1.47 9.29
CA GLU A 134 1.64 -1.17 10.36
C GLU A 134 2.76 -0.32 9.79
N ILE A 135 3.26 0.61 10.59
CA ILE A 135 4.36 1.48 10.22
C ILE A 135 5.25 1.71 11.45
N HIS A 136 6.55 1.59 11.25
CA HIS A 136 7.53 1.74 12.31
C HIS A 136 8.76 2.48 11.76
N ALA A 137 9.30 3.40 12.55
CA ALA A 137 10.53 4.11 12.22
C ALA A 137 11.66 3.72 13.17
N SER A 138 12.87 3.62 12.65
CA SER A 138 14.09 3.46 13.42
C SER A 138 15.05 4.57 13.04
N VAL A 139 15.49 5.36 14.03
CA VAL A 139 16.34 6.53 13.82
C VAL A 139 17.69 6.32 14.49
N ASN A 140 18.77 6.60 13.76
CA ASN A 140 20.11 6.72 14.29
C ASN A 140 20.62 8.15 14.08
N GLU A 141 20.33 9.01 15.06
CA GLU A 141 20.69 10.43 15.05
C GLU A 141 22.19 10.66 14.92
N LYS A 142 23.03 9.80 15.53
CA LYS A 142 24.50 9.91 15.44
C LYS A 142 25.00 9.82 14.00
N THR A 143 24.37 8.96 13.20
CA THR A 143 24.72 8.77 11.78
C THR A 143 23.91 9.65 10.83
N GLY A 144 22.89 10.36 11.34
CA GLY A 144 21.93 11.07 10.49
C GLY A 144 21.17 10.14 9.55
N LYS A 145 20.89 8.89 9.95
CA LYS A 145 20.16 7.91 9.13
C LYS A 145 18.91 7.45 9.84
N ALA A 146 17.87 7.20 9.06
CA ALA A 146 16.65 6.60 9.56
C ALA A 146 16.03 5.67 8.52
N VAL A 147 15.26 4.70 9.00
CA VAL A 147 14.52 3.77 8.14
C VAL A 147 13.10 3.66 8.65
N VAL A 148 12.14 3.80 7.75
CA VAL A 148 10.73 3.55 8.01
C VAL A 148 10.34 2.25 7.31
N PHE A 149 9.82 1.30 8.08
CA PHE A 149 9.24 0.06 7.60
C PHE A 149 7.73 0.16 7.62
N LEU A 150 7.09 -0.38 6.58
CA LEU A 150 5.65 -0.31 6.41
C LEU A 150 5.10 -1.61 5.85
N ASN A 151 4.23 -2.23 6.63
CA ASN A 151 3.45 -3.38 6.19
C ASN A 151 2.22 -2.85 5.44
N MET A 152 2.08 -3.23 4.17
CA MET A 152 1.09 -2.68 3.27
C MET A 152 0.23 -3.76 2.63
N GLU A 153 -1.04 -3.44 2.48
CA GLU A 153 -1.99 -4.08 1.57
C GLU A 153 -2.03 -3.29 0.26
N ASN A 154 -1.74 -3.96 -0.85
CA ASN A 154 -1.93 -3.45 -2.20
C ASN A 154 -3.28 -3.97 -2.70
N VAL A 155 -4.30 -3.12 -2.63
CA VAL A 155 -5.69 -3.49 -2.94
C VAL A 155 -5.96 -3.21 -4.41
N ASN A 156 -6.52 -4.17 -5.14
CA ASN A 156 -6.77 -4.09 -6.59
C ASN A 156 -5.50 -3.86 -7.42
N PHE A 157 -4.38 -4.46 -7.01
CA PHE A 157 -3.10 -4.32 -7.71
C PHE A 157 -3.07 -5.01 -9.09
N SER A 158 -3.99 -5.95 -9.33
CA SER A 158 -4.18 -6.56 -10.65
C SER A 158 -5.66 -6.65 -11.00
N PRO A 159 -6.00 -6.78 -12.30
CA PRO A 159 -7.37 -7.08 -12.72
C PRO A 159 -7.93 -8.26 -11.92
N GLY A 160 -9.19 -8.14 -11.48
CA GLY A 160 -9.85 -9.12 -10.61
C GLY A 160 -9.75 -8.83 -9.11
N GLY A 161 -9.20 -7.68 -8.71
CA GLY A 161 -9.26 -7.21 -7.32
C GLY A 161 -8.28 -7.90 -6.36
N VAL A 162 -7.17 -8.43 -6.88
CA VAL A 162 -6.21 -9.19 -6.08
C VAL A 162 -5.59 -8.32 -5.00
N LEU A 163 -5.71 -8.78 -3.76
CA LEU A 163 -5.04 -8.23 -2.59
C LEU A 163 -3.62 -8.82 -2.48
N ARG A 164 -2.61 -7.96 -2.38
CA ARG A 164 -1.21 -8.41 -2.17
C ARG A 164 -0.58 -7.73 -0.96
N TYR A 165 0.14 -8.48 -0.16
CA TYR A 165 0.88 -7.94 0.98
C TYR A 165 2.34 -7.67 0.62
N SER A 166 2.86 -6.55 1.10
CA SER A 166 4.27 -6.19 0.90
C SER A 166 4.81 -5.44 2.10
N VAL A 167 6.12 -5.56 2.32
CA VAL A 167 6.85 -4.71 3.27
C VAL A 167 7.61 -3.67 2.46
N GLY A 168 7.28 -2.41 2.65
CA GLY A 168 8.08 -1.30 2.13
C GLY A 168 9.12 -0.84 3.14
N LYS A 169 10.24 -0.37 2.62
CA LYS A 169 11.36 0.21 3.36
C LYS A 169 11.67 1.58 2.74
N VAL A 170 11.60 2.62 3.56
CA VAL A 170 11.90 4.00 3.16
C VAL A 170 13.11 4.46 3.96
N GLU A 171 14.18 4.82 3.27
CA GLU A 171 15.43 5.26 3.89
C GLU A 171 15.50 6.78 3.84
N PHE A 172 15.82 7.39 4.99
CA PHE A 172 15.95 8.82 5.16
C PHE A 172 17.36 9.19 5.62
N GLU A 173 17.80 10.36 5.17
CA GLU A 173 19.03 11.00 5.61
C GLU A 173 18.77 12.39 6.18
N GLY A 174 19.42 12.69 7.30
CA GLY A 174 19.48 14.03 7.87
C GLY A 174 20.35 14.95 7.01
N ARG A 175 19.88 16.17 6.78
CA ARG A 175 20.57 17.22 6.01
C ARG A 175 21.02 18.40 6.89
N GLY A 176 21.10 18.18 8.20
CA GLY A 176 21.32 19.24 9.19
C GLY A 176 20.03 20.00 9.53
N GLU A 177 20.08 20.81 10.59
CA GLU A 177 18.97 21.71 11.01
C GLU A 177 17.62 21.01 11.21
N GLY A 178 17.64 19.73 11.60
CA GLY A 178 16.43 18.93 11.78
C GLY A 178 15.72 18.54 10.48
N ARG A 179 16.30 18.82 9.30
CA ARG A 179 15.72 18.44 8.01
C ARG A 179 16.08 17.00 7.66
N TRP A 180 15.07 16.21 7.30
CA TRP A 180 15.23 14.85 6.82
C TRP A 180 14.67 14.71 5.40
N VAL A 181 15.36 13.96 4.55
CA VAL A 181 14.92 13.70 3.17
C VAL A 181 14.92 12.21 2.87
N CYS A 182 13.94 11.76 2.10
CA CYS A 182 13.88 10.38 1.63
C CYS A 182 14.88 10.19 0.50
N VAL A 183 15.79 9.22 0.65
CA VAL A 183 16.86 8.93 -0.33
C VAL A 183 16.65 7.61 -1.05
N ARG A 184 15.84 6.71 -0.50
CA ARG A 184 15.58 5.41 -1.13
C ARG A 184 14.23 4.84 -0.72
N TYR A 185 13.54 4.22 -1.66
CA TYR A 185 12.37 3.39 -1.39
C TYR A 185 12.59 2.00 -1.98
N SER A 186 12.28 0.94 -1.24
CA SER A 186 12.20 -0.42 -1.75
C SER A 186 11.01 -1.16 -1.16
N SER A 187 10.58 -2.25 -1.81
CA SER A 187 9.49 -3.09 -1.28
C SER A 187 9.73 -4.55 -1.59
N LEU A 188 9.45 -5.43 -0.63
CA LEU A 188 9.51 -6.88 -0.80
C LEU A 188 8.11 -7.48 -0.70
N PRO A 189 7.76 -8.49 -1.51
CA PRO A 189 6.57 -9.28 -1.25
C PRO A 189 6.73 -9.99 0.09
N ILE A 190 5.65 -10.03 0.87
CA ILE A 190 5.54 -11.06 1.90
C ILE A 190 5.22 -12.33 1.10
N GLY A 191 6.12 -13.32 1.13
CA GLY A 191 6.08 -14.48 0.23
C GLY A 191 4.67 -15.03 0.06
N GLU A 192 4.31 -15.42 -1.16
CA GLU A 192 3.01 -16.05 -1.44
C GLU A 192 2.91 -17.25 -0.50
N GLY A 193 2.10 -17.11 0.55
CA GLY A 193 1.71 -18.24 1.37
C GLY A 193 1.09 -19.22 0.40
N VAL A 194 1.78 -20.35 0.19
CA VAL A 194 1.19 -21.49 -0.48
C VAL A 194 0.05 -21.94 0.43
N GLU A 195 -1.13 -21.33 0.29
CA GLU A 195 -2.34 -21.95 0.80
C GLU A 195 -2.49 -23.24 -0.01
N GLY A 196 -2.24 -24.35 0.67
CA GLY A 196 -2.18 -25.68 0.07
C GLY A 196 -3.44 -25.98 -0.74
N GLY A 197 -3.22 -26.36 -2.00
CA GLY A 197 -4.14 -27.17 -2.79
C GLY A 197 -3.75 -28.64 -2.72
#